data_AF-A0A959BLD2-F1
#
_entry.id   AF-A0A959BLD2-F1
#
_cell.length_a   1.000
_cell.length_b   1.000
_cell.length_c   1.000
_cell.angle_alpha   90.00
_cell.angle_beta   90.00
_cell.angle_gamma   90.00
#
_symmetry.space_group_name_H-M   'P 1'
#
loop_
_entity.id
_entity.type
_entity.pdbx_description
1 polymer ?
#
loop_
_entity_poly.entity_id
_entity_poly.type
_entity_poly.pdbx_seq_one_letter_code
_entity_poly.pdbx_strand_id
1 'polypeptide(L)'
;MKKLLLYFLVLSICHSMKAQDYVFQTFKDSRIVNVHSVETLPKRRLDVRIGHRFGDLLGDNGGWATFYGLENATDVMIGAEY
;
A
#
# COMPACT_ATOMS: atom_id res chain seq x y z
N MET A 1 -30.72 29.62 -37.86
CA MET A 1 -29.63 29.89 -36.89
C MET A 1 -30.04 29.64 -35.44
N LYS A 2 -31.15 30.21 -34.94
CA LYS A 2 -31.59 30.04 -33.54
C LYS A 2 -31.81 28.58 -33.10
N LYS A 3 -32.36 27.72 -33.98
CA LYS A 3 -32.55 26.28 -33.71
C LYS A 3 -31.23 25.49 -33.64
N LEU A 4 -30.24 25.88 -34.44
CA LEU A 4 -28.90 25.28 -34.43
C LEU A 4 -28.17 25.61 -33.11
N LEU A 5 -28.33 26.85 -32.66
CA LEU A 5 -27.79 27.32 -31.38
C LEU A 5 -28.44 26.60 -30.19
N LEU A 6 -29.74 26.29 -30.29
CA LEU A 6 -30.46 25.50 -29.28
C LEU A 6 -29.96 24.05 -29.21
N TYR A 7 -29.71 23.40 -30.36
CA TYR A 7 -29.14 22.05 -30.38
C TYR A 7 -27.73 22.01 -29.79
N PHE A 8 -26.91 23.02 -30.07
CA PHE A 8 -25.57 23.13 -29.50
C PHE A 8 -25.61 23.32 -27.97
N LEU A 9 -26.57 24.09 -27.46
CA LEU A 9 -26.79 24.28 -26.02
C LEU A 9 -27.16 22.95 -25.33
N VAL A 10 -28.08 22.17 -25.92
CA VAL A 10 -28.51 20.88 -25.35
C VAL A 10 -27.37 19.87 -25.37
N LEU A 11 -26.57 19.84 -26.43
CA LEU A 11 -25.41 18.94 -26.55
C LEU A 11 -24.35 19.19 -25.48
N SER A 12 -24.11 20.47 -25.13
CA SER A 12 -23.19 20.84 -24.05
C SER A 12 -23.72 20.46 -22.67
N ILE A 13 -25.04 20.51 -22.44
CA ILE A 13 -25.65 20.14 -21.16
C ILE A 13 -25.62 18.62 -20.94
N CYS A 14 -25.62 17.82 -22.01
CA CYS A 14 -25.57 16.36 -21.93
C CYS A 14 -24.16 15.77 -21.70
N HIS A 15 -23.10 16.57 -21.65
CA HIS A 15 -21.76 16.06 -21.33
C HIS A 15 -21.64 15.80 -19.83
N SER A 16 -21.89 14.56 -19.39
CA SER A 16 -21.56 14.13 -18.02
C SER A 16 -20.04 14.06 -17.84
N MET A 17 -19.48 15.08 -17.18
CA MET A 17 -18.10 15.05 -16.73
C MET A 17 -17.99 14.10 -15.53
N LYS A 18 -17.31 12.97 -15.72
CA LYS A 18 -16.84 12.11 -14.62
C LYS A 18 -15.52 12.69 -14.12
N ALA A 19 -15.51 13.21 -12.90
CA ALA A 19 -14.34 13.88 -12.33
C ALA A 19 -13.31 12.90 -11.73
N GLN A 20 -13.76 11.75 -11.21
CA GLN A 20 -12.88 10.73 -10.64
C GLN A 20 -13.55 9.35 -10.64
N ASP A 21 -12.76 8.31 -10.85
CA ASP A 21 -13.19 6.93 -10.69
C ASP A 21 -13.02 6.46 -9.24
N TYR A 22 -13.96 5.64 -8.77
CA TYR A 22 -13.82 4.99 -7.47
C TYR A 22 -12.69 3.98 -7.52
N VAL A 23 -11.73 4.14 -6.61
CA VAL A 23 -10.64 3.19 -6.40
C VAL A 23 -10.94 2.35 -5.16
N PHE A 24 -10.77 1.05 -5.29
CA PHE A 24 -10.91 0.10 -4.20
C PHE A 24 -9.56 -0.58 -3.97
N GLN A 25 -9.32 -1.02 -2.73
CA GLN A 25 -8.11 -1.75 -2.36
C GLN A 25 -6.85 -0.93 -2.69
N THR A 26 -6.80 0.29 -2.15
CA THR A 26 -5.68 1.21 -2.34
C THR A 26 -4.38 0.56 -1.86
N PHE A 27 -4.49 -0.21 -0.78
CA PHE A 27 -3.45 -1.11 -0.31
C PHE A 27 -3.94 -2.55 -0.34
N LYS A 28 -3.01 -3.47 -0.59
CA LYS A 28 -3.33 -4.91 -0.69
C LYS A 28 -3.65 -5.53 0.67
N ASP A 29 -3.24 -4.87 1.75
CA ASP A 29 -3.09 -5.48 3.07
C ASP A 29 -3.25 -4.46 4.22
N SER A 30 -3.36 -4.93 5.46
CA SER A 30 -3.55 -4.16 6.69
C SER A 30 -2.28 -3.40 7.15
N ARG A 31 -1.13 -3.67 6.53
CA ARG A 31 0.15 -3.00 6.80
C ARG A 31 0.83 -2.50 5.52
N ILE A 32 1.49 -1.36 5.64
CA ILE A 32 2.35 -0.78 4.60
C ILE A 32 3.74 -0.64 5.21
N VAL A 33 4.63 -1.57 4.89
CA VAL A 33 5.95 -1.68 5.51
C VAL A 33 5.81 -1.78 7.04
N ASN A 34 5.99 -0.67 7.77
CA ASN A 34 5.94 -0.63 9.23
C ASN A 34 4.71 0.15 9.78
N VAL A 35 3.79 0.60 8.91
CA VAL A 35 2.63 1.43 9.28
C VAL A 35 1.32 0.66 9.08
N HIS A 36 0.27 1.03 9.82
CA HIS A 36 -1.07 0.50 9.60
C HIS A 36 -1.74 1.12 8.37
N SER A 37 -2.37 0.27 7.57
CA SER A 37 -3.24 0.64 6.46
C SER A 37 -4.67 0.92 6.96
N VAL A 38 -5.48 1.55 6.11
CA VAL A 38 -6.93 1.67 6.30
C VAL A 38 -7.71 0.47 5.74
N GLU A 39 -7.02 -0.46 5.07
CA GLU A 39 -7.60 -1.64 4.43
C GLU A 39 -7.65 -2.83 5.39
N THR A 40 -8.54 -3.79 5.10
CA THR A 40 -8.69 -5.03 5.87
C THR A 40 -8.34 -6.24 5.02
N LEU A 41 -7.99 -7.35 5.69
CA LEU A 41 -7.76 -8.61 4.99
C LEU A 41 -9.09 -9.12 4.40
N PRO A 42 -9.09 -9.57 3.13
CA PRO A 42 -10.25 -10.20 2.55
C PRO A 42 -10.49 -11.57 3.20
N LYS A 43 -11.76 -12.01 3.20
CA LYS A 43 -12.14 -13.27 3.85
C LYS A 43 -11.23 -14.42 3.41
N ARG A 44 -10.89 -15.29 4.36
CA ARG A 44 -10.14 -16.53 4.12
C ARG A 44 -8.71 -16.29 3.62
N ARG A 45 -8.09 -15.21 4.05
CA ARG A 45 -6.68 -14.93 3.80
C ARG A 45 -5.94 -14.83 5.13
N LEU A 46 -5.04 -15.78 5.36
CA LEU A 46 -4.06 -15.67 6.44
C LEU A 46 -2.88 -14.86 5.92
N ASP A 47 -2.58 -13.76 6.59
CA ASP A 47 -1.35 -13.02 6.38
C ASP A 47 -0.37 -13.31 7.52
N VAL A 48 0.86 -13.68 7.15
CA VAL A 48 1.94 -14.01 8.09
C VAL A 48 3.09 -13.08 7.80
N ARG A 49 3.48 -12.30 8.81
CA ARG A 49 4.55 -11.31 8.70
C ARG A 49 5.71 -11.70 9.60
N ILE A 50 6.89 -11.74 9.00
CA ILE A 50 8.16 -11.99 9.67
C ILE A 50 9.05 -10.78 9.38
N GLY A 51 9.31 -9.98 10.41
CA GLY A 51 10.22 -8.84 10.35
C GLY A 51 11.50 -9.17 11.10
N HIS A 52 12.65 -8.97 10.47
CA HIS A 52 13.96 -9.05 11.12
C HIS A 52 14.62 -7.69 11.05
N ARG A 53 15.01 -7.14 12.21
CA ARG A 53 15.79 -5.91 12.27
C ARG A 53 17.25 -6.26 12.41
N PHE A 54 18.01 -6.00 11.36
CA PHE A 54 19.46 -6.08 11.38
C PHE A 54 19.99 -5.01 12.34
N GLY A 55 20.73 -5.45 13.36
CA GLY A 55 21.33 -4.58 14.37
C GLY A 55 22.46 -3.72 13.80
N ASP A 56 23.63 -3.78 14.45
CA ASP A 56 24.79 -3.02 14.00
C ASP A 56 25.41 -3.62 12.72
N LEU A 57 25.01 -3.10 11.54
CA LEU A 57 25.41 -3.66 10.24
C LEU A 57 26.88 -3.36 9.91
N LEU A 58 27.34 -2.13 10.17
CA LEU A 58 28.67 -1.61 9.81
C LEU A 58 29.48 -1.05 10.99
N GLY A 59 28.95 -1.03 12.20
CA GLY A 59 29.68 -0.57 13.37
C GLY A 59 30.55 -1.65 13.99
N ASP A 60 31.11 -1.33 15.15
CA ASP A 60 32.18 -2.11 15.78
C ASP A 60 31.77 -3.53 16.16
N ASN A 61 30.45 -3.79 16.32
CA ASN A 61 29.90 -5.12 16.61
C ASN A 61 29.31 -5.81 15.37
N GLY A 62 29.48 -5.20 14.20
CA GLY A 62 28.94 -5.61 12.91
C GLY A 62 29.96 -6.17 11.92
N GLY A 63 29.65 -6.08 10.63
CA GLY A 63 30.56 -6.44 9.54
C GLY A 63 30.59 -7.91 9.19
N TRP A 64 31.65 -8.33 8.49
CA TRP A 64 31.76 -9.69 7.94
C TRP A 64 31.64 -10.80 8.99
N ALA A 65 32.13 -10.56 10.21
CA ALA A 65 32.13 -11.53 11.29
C ALA A 65 30.73 -11.82 11.87
N THR A 66 29.73 -10.99 11.57
CA THR A 66 28.30 -11.21 11.87
C THR A 66 27.45 -11.34 10.59
N PHE A 67 28.10 -11.60 9.45
CA PHE A 67 27.52 -11.51 8.10
C PHE A 67 26.61 -10.29 7.94
N TYR A 68 27.09 -9.12 8.34
CA TYR A 68 26.37 -7.84 8.32
C TYR A 68 25.05 -7.88 9.13
N GLY A 69 25.05 -8.60 10.25
CA GLY A 69 23.89 -8.77 11.13
C GLY A 69 22.89 -9.83 10.66
N LEU A 70 23.13 -10.55 9.57
CA LEU A 70 22.25 -11.63 9.10
C LEU A 70 22.22 -12.83 10.05
N GLU A 71 23.33 -13.11 10.73
CA GLU A 71 23.38 -14.18 11.74
C GLU A 71 23.00 -13.71 13.15
N ASN A 72 22.71 -12.43 13.33
CA ASN A 72 22.31 -11.87 14.62
C ASN A 72 20.84 -11.40 14.59
N ALA A 73 19.96 -12.24 15.14
CA ALA A 73 18.53 -11.99 15.26
C ALA A 73 18.22 -11.15 16.52
N THR A 74 18.75 -9.94 16.60
CA THR A 74 18.61 -9.08 17.78
C THR A 74 17.17 -8.68 18.07
N ASP A 75 16.36 -8.50 17.02
CA ASP A 75 14.92 -8.22 17.13
C ASP A 75 14.16 -8.83 15.95
N VAL A 76 13.27 -9.78 16.25
CA VAL A 76 12.45 -10.49 15.28
C VAL A 76 10.98 -10.37 15.69
N MET A 77 10.18 -9.83 14.77
CA MET A 77 8.74 -9.76 14.87
C MET A 77 8.12 -10.90 14.09
N ILE A 78 7.26 -11.68 14.72
CA ILE A 78 6.42 -12.67 14.04
C ILE A 78 4.97 -12.34 14.38
N GLY A 79 4.14 -12.17 13.36
CA GLY A 79 2.71 -11.88 13.52
C GLY A 79 1.88 -12.60 12.47
N ALA A 80 0.64 -12.92 12.83
CA ALA A 80 -0.33 -13.51 11.92
C ALA A 80 -1.69 -12.82 12.08
N GLU A 81 -2.40 -12.62 10.98
CA GLU A 81 -3.70 -11.95 10.91
C GLU A 81 -4.60 -12.66 9.88
N TYR A 82 -5.92 -12.71 10.10
CA TYR A 82 -6.86 -13.47 9.27
C TYR A 82 -8.24 -12.82 9.17
#